data_AF-A0A179UXG4-F1
#
_entry.id   AF-A0A179UXG4-F1
#
_cell.length_a   1.000
_cell.length_b   1.000
_cell.length_c   1.000
_cell.angle_alpha   90.00
_cell.angle_beta   90.00
_cell.angle_gamma   90.00
#
_symmetry.space_group_name_H-M   'P 1'
#
loop_
_entity.id
_entity.type
_entity.pdbx_description
1 polymer ?
#
loop_
_entity_poly.entity_id
_entity_poly.type
_entity_poly.pdbx_seq_one_letter_code
_entity_poly.pdbx_strand_id
1 'polypeptide(L)'
;MKMYNPFAKRETFSNNAITAYRVLTPISWLLVVVFGIFYSVRRPGDVPNGFTVWEQTHRNPTPFSQSTVVTGIFWIILLLSQLGYIANLFSSNPAKVTTAANVAGFYILNNLFVLAFILLWVRSMFWGAEIIDIANLISQGIVYWKHQDLPLDIHLPAVAGPYAWTLSTLFWNGAVAVGGDNTAKRVVANIFIWVMFVFGQGHIARRADFAYGYSLSLLTLSLALKQFSLKIISLQWIFAFVIFGVFFTSSLSTSVAKYHNRNFFFRSVAEPAESTDRERQPLLSEE
;
A
#
# COMPACT_ATOMS: atom_id res chain seq x y z
N MET A 1 -5.91 13.88 32.58
CA MET A 1 -4.98 13.97 31.42
C MET A 1 -5.65 13.32 30.23
N LYS A 2 -6.03 14.06 29.16
CA LYS A 2 -6.65 13.44 27.97
C LYS A 2 -5.61 12.57 27.26
N MET A 3 -5.91 11.29 27.07
CA MET A 3 -5.03 10.34 26.38
C MET A 3 -4.81 10.80 24.93
N TYR A 4 -3.56 11.03 24.54
CA TYR A 4 -3.22 11.45 23.17
C TYR A 4 -3.22 10.24 22.24
N ASN A 5 -4.21 10.16 21.34
CA ASN A 5 -4.26 9.16 20.28
C ASN A 5 -3.59 9.70 19.00
N PRO A 6 -2.44 9.11 18.55
CA PRO A 6 -1.73 9.53 17.35
C PRO A 6 -2.40 9.04 16.04
N PHE A 7 -3.41 8.19 16.13
CA PHE A 7 -4.16 7.62 15.00
C PHE A 7 -5.52 8.30 14.78
N ALA A 8 -5.85 9.32 15.58
CA ALA A 8 -7.09 10.08 15.42
C ALA A 8 -6.98 11.11 14.29
N LYS A 9 -8.04 11.23 13.48
CA LYS A 9 -8.15 12.34 12.51
C LYS A 9 -8.38 13.63 13.28
N ARG A 10 -7.68 14.71 12.89
CA ARG A 10 -7.72 16.01 13.54
C ARG A 10 -7.69 17.13 12.49
N GLU A 11 -8.35 18.22 12.83
CA GLU A 11 -8.34 19.46 12.05
C GLU A 11 -7.11 20.31 12.35
N THR A 12 -6.56 20.18 13.56
CA THR A 12 -5.36 20.91 13.98
C THR A 12 -4.45 20.02 14.81
N PHE A 13 -3.15 20.31 14.73
CA PHE A 13 -2.12 19.63 15.50
C PHE A 13 -1.32 20.66 16.30
N SER A 14 -0.86 20.27 17.49
CA SER A 14 0.05 21.12 18.26
C SER A 14 1.41 21.18 17.57
N ASN A 15 2.14 22.27 17.79
CA ASN A 15 3.51 22.44 17.26
C ASN A 15 4.41 21.27 17.66
N ASN A 16 4.30 20.77 18.89
CA ASN A 16 5.07 19.63 19.37
C ASN A 16 4.76 18.35 18.59
N ALA A 17 3.49 18.09 18.25
CA ALA A 17 3.10 16.94 17.45
C ALA A 17 3.65 17.04 16.01
N ILE A 18 3.54 18.22 15.39
CA ILE A 18 4.09 18.46 14.06
C ILE A 18 5.61 18.28 14.05
N THR A 19 6.32 18.83 15.03
CA THR A 19 7.77 18.65 15.17
C THR A 19 8.13 17.16 15.34
N ALA A 20 7.40 16.42 16.16
CA ALA A 20 7.61 14.98 16.29
C ALA A 20 7.43 14.26 14.94
N TYR A 21 6.38 14.57 14.17
CA TYR A 21 6.18 13.97 12.85
C TYR A 21 7.25 14.37 11.84
N ARG A 22 7.74 15.62 11.85
CA ARG A 22 8.86 16.08 11.01
C ARG A 22 10.16 15.34 11.28
N VAL A 23 10.34 14.78 12.48
CA VAL A 23 11.54 14.02 12.86
C VAL A 23 11.34 12.51 12.67
N LEU A 24 10.25 11.96 13.20
CA LEU A 24 10.00 10.51 13.19
C LEU A 24 9.66 9.97 11.80
N THR A 25 9.02 10.77 10.95
CA THR A 25 8.67 10.36 9.58
C THR A 25 9.92 10.11 8.73
N PRO A 26 10.88 11.06 8.61
CA PRO A 26 12.14 10.79 7.92
C PRO A 26 12.98 9.68 8.55
N ILE A 27 13.06 9.61 9.89
CA ILE A 27 13.85 8.55 10.56
C ILE A 27 13.29 7.17 10.24
N SER A 28 11.97 6.97 10.36
CA SER A 28 11.36 5.67 10.06
C SER A 28 11.53 5.28 8.59
N TRP A 29 11.45 6.24 7.66
CA TRP A 29 11.74 6.00 6.25
C TRP A 29 13.21 5.62 6.02
N LEU A 30 14.14 6.34 6.65
CA LEU A 30 15.57 6.08 6.53
C LEU A 30 15.93 4.68 7.05
N LEU A 31 15.29 4.24 8.14
CA LEU A 31 15.48 2.88 8.64
C LEU A 31 15.08 1.83 7.58
N VAL A 32 13.93 1.99 6.93
CA VAL A 32 13.50 1.08 5.85
C VAL A 32 14.49 1.08 4.69
N VAL A 33 14.95 2.26 4.25
CA VAL A 33 15.92 2.38 3.14
C VAL A 33 17.25 1.75 3.50
N VAL A 34 17.83 2.11 4.65
CA VAL A 34 19.15 1.63 5.07
C VAL A 34 19.14 0.12 5.27
N PHE A 35 18.16 -0.41 6.01
CA PHE A 35 18.08 -1.85 6.26
C PHE A 35 17.67 -2.63 5.01
N GLY A 36 16.78 -2.07 4.17
CA GLY A 36 16.40 -2.65 2.89
C GLY A 36 17.59 -2.79 1.93
N ILE A 37 18.43 -1.75 1.81
CA ILE A 37 19.66 -1.81 1.02
C ILE A 37 20.66 -2.77 1.65
N PHE A 38 20.94 -2.62 2.96
CA PHE A 38 21.92 -3.45 3.66
C PHE A 38 21.61 -4.94 3.49
N TYR A 39 20.38 -5.35 3.80
CA TYR A 39 19.98 -6.75 3.71
C TYR A 39 19.64 -7.23 2.28
N SER A 40 19.60 -6.34 1.29
CA SER A 40 19.58 -6.74 -0.12
C SER A 40 20.93 -7.30 -0.57
N VAL A 41 22.04 -6.86 0.03
CA VAL A 41 23.40 -7.22 -0.39
C VAL A 41 24.20 -7.98 0.66
N ARG A 42 23.81 -7.93 1.93
CA ARG A 42 24.50 -8.61 3.05
C ARG A 42 23.55 -9.52 3.81
N ARG A 43 24.05 -10.71 4.15
CA ARG A 43 23.35 -11.65 5.03
C ARG A 43 23.45 -11.20 6.49
N PRO A 44 22.48 -11.54 7.35
CA PRO A 44 22.64 -11.36 8.79
C PRO A 44 23.77 -12.25 9.31
N GLY A 45 24.66 -11.67 10.13
CA GLY A 45 25.79 -12.40 10.73
C GLY A 45 25.45 -13.09 12.04
N ASP A 46 24.27 -12.82 12.60
CA ASP A 46 23.81 -13.31 13.90
C ASP A 46 23.09 -14.66 13.84
N VAL A 47 22.76 -15.16 12.64
CA VAL A 47 22.12 -16.48 12.47
C VAL A 47 22.76 -17.27 11.32
N PRO A 48 23.00 -18.58 11.49
CA PRO A 48 23.64 -19.40 10.44
C PRO A 48 22.76 -19.62 9.21
N ASN A 49 21.43 -19.62 9.38
CA ASN A 49 20.45 -19.85 8.30
C ASN A 49 19.80 -18.55 7.81
N GLY A 50 20.56 -17.45 7.85
CA GLY A 50 20.11 -16.16 7.37
C GLY A 50 20.59 -15.87 5.95
N PHE A 51 19.73 -15.21 5.18
CA PHE A 51 19.95 -14.92 3.76
C PHE A 51 19.59 -13.48 3.44
N THR A 52 20.10 -12.97 2.32
CA THR A 52 19.67 -11.64 1.85
C THR A 52 18.18 -11.66 1.50
N VAL A 53 17.57 -10.47 1.40
CA VAL A 53 16.16 -10.31 1.03
C VAL A 53 15.85 -11.09 -0.25
N TRP A 54 16.70 -10.94 -1.27
CA TRP A 54 16.51 -11.55 -2.58
C TRP A 54 16.88 -13.03 -2.62
N GLU A 55 17.89 -13.46 -1.86
CA GLU A 55 18.22 -14.89 -1.76
C GLU A 55 17.06 -15.69 -1.18
N GLN A 56 16.36 -15.15 -0.17
CA GLN A 56 15.16 -15.80 0.38
C GLN A 56 14.08 -16.03 -0.69
N THR A 57 13.87 -15.06 -1.58
CA THR A 57 12.92 -15.19 -2.70
C THR A 57 13.28 -16.35 -3.64
N HIS A 58 14.57 -16.61 -3.85
CA HIS A 58 15.03 -17.69 -4.72
C HIS A 58 15.01 -19.05 -4.02
N ARG A 59 15.30 -19.08 -2.72
CA ARG A 59 15.35 -20.30 -1.90
C ARG A 59 13.96 -20.84 -1.55
N ASN A 60 12.97 -19.96 -1.45
CA ASN A 60 11.60 -20.32 -1.08
C ASN A 60 10.63 -20.00 -2.23
N PRO A 61 10.68 -20.73 -3.35
CA PRO A 61 9.71 -20.56 -4.42
C PRO A 61 8.32 -21.02 -3.96
N THR A 62 7.32 -20.17 -4.17
CA THR A 62 5.92 -20.40 -3.83
C THR A 62 5.02 -19.91 -4.96
N PRO A 63 3.75 -20.33 -5.00
CA PRO A 63 2.75 -19.77 -5.93
C PRO A 63 2.58 -18.24 -5.85
N PHE A 64 3.06 -17.60 -4.78
CA PHE A 64 2.99 -16.15 -4.59
C PHE A 64 4.37 -15.46 -4.70
N SER A 65 5.42 -16.20 -5.11
CA SER A 65 6.72 -15.59 -5.37
C SER A 65 6.63 -14.49 -6.42
N GLN A 66 7.38 -13.43 -6.18
CA GLN A 66 7.43 -12.26 -7.04
C GLN A 66 8.76 -12.14 -7.79
N SER A 67 8.75 -11.38 -8.88
CA SER A 67 9.94 -11.04 -9.66
C SER A 67 10.75 -9.99 -8.90
N THR A 68 11.99 -10.34 -8.55
CA THR A 68 12.92 -9.41 -7.87
C THR A 68 13.04 -8.07 -8.60
N VAL A 69 13.07 -8.07 -9.94
CA VAL A 69 13.22 -6.84 -10.74
C VAL A 69 11.99 -5.96 -10.61
N VAL A 70 10.79 -6.49 -10.86
CA VAL A 70 9.55 -5.69 -10.85
C VAL A 70 9.19 -5.25 -9.43
N THR A 71 9.38 -6.13 -8.44
CA THR A 71 9.20 -5.78 -7.03
C THR A 71 10.21 -4.71 -6.59
N GLY A 72 11.46 -4.78 -7.06
CA GLY A 72 12.46 -3.73 -6.84
C GLY A 72 12.05 -2.38 -7.44
N ILE A 73 11.54 -2.37 -8.68
CA ILE A 73 11.02 -1.16 -9.32
C ILE A 73 9.85 -0.56 -8.53
N PHE A 74 8.90 -1.39 -8.10
CA PHE A 74 7.80 -0.95 -7.23
C PHE A 74 8.32 -0.25 -5.97
N TRP A 75 9.29 -0.86 -5.28
CA TRP A 75 9.87 -0.27 -4.08
C TRP A 75 10.62 1.03 -4.35
N ILE A 76 11.36 1.13 -5.45
CA ILE A 76 12.03 2.38 -5.83
C ILE A 76 11.00 3.50 -6.03
N ILE A 77 9.95 3.23 -6.81
CA ILE A 77 8.87 4.21 -7.05
C ILE A 77 8.22 4.62 -5.72
N LEU A 78 7.88 3.63 -4.88
CA LEU A 78 7.25 3.90 -3.59
C LEU A 78 8.15 4.74 -2.68
N LEU A 79 9.41 4.35 -2.48
CA LEU A 79 10.35 5.07 -1.62
C LEU A 79 10.64 6.49 -2.11
N LEU A 80 10.74 6.70 -3.43
CA LEU A 80 10.89 8.05 -3.99
C LEU A 80 9.63 8.90 -3.80
N SER A 81 8.43 8.32 -4.02
CA SER A 81 7.17 9.03 -3.78
C SER A 81 7.01 9.44 -2.31
N GLN A 82 7.55 8.64 -1.38
CA GLN A 82 7.53 8.92 0.05
C GLN A 82 8.36 10.15 0.45
N LEU A 83 9.39 10.52 -0.31
CA LEU A 83 10.08 11.81 -0.12
C LEU A 83 9.13 13.00 -0.38
N GLY A 84 8.25 12.89 -1.38
CA GLY A 84 7.21 13.89 -1.64
C GLY A 84 6.22 14.02 -0.47
N TYR A 85 5.79 12.88 0.09
CA TYR A 85 4.98 12.88 1.31
C TYR A 85 5.69 13.53 2.50
N ILE A 86 6.96 13.21 2.73
CA ILE A 86 7.76 13.82 3.81
C ILE A 86 7.84 15.33 3.62
N ALA A 87 8.06 15.82 2.39
CA ALA A 87 8.10 17.24 2.08
C ALA A 87 6.80 17.97 2.44
N ASN A 88 5.64 17.31 2.34
CA ASN A 88 4.36 17.90 2.74
C ASN A 88 4.28 18.27 4.24
N LEU A 89 5.05 17.60 5.12
CA LEU A 89 5.15 17.99 6.55
C LEU A 89 5.92 19.31 6.76
N PHE A 90 6.74 19.71 5.78
CA PHE A 90 7.54 20.94 5.80
C PHE A 90 6.95 22.05 4.92
N SER A 91 5.77 21.83 4.34
CA SER A 91 5.11 22.82 3.49
C SER A 91 4.79 24.11 4.26
N SER A 92 4.86 25.23 3.56
CA SER A 92 4.33 26.52 4.05
C SER A 92 2.80 26.54 4.11
N ASN A 93 2.10 25.60 3.43
CA ASN A 93 0.65 25.49 3.45
C ASN A 93 0.17 24.66 4.66
N PRO A 94 -0.53 25.26 5.65
CA PRO A 94 -0.98 24.55 6.85
C PRO A 94 -1.94 23.40 6.58
N ALA A 95 -2.75 23.48 5.52
CA ALA A 95 -3.69 22.42 5.14
C ALA A 95 -2.95 21.16 4.67
N LYS A 96 -1.86 21.33 3.89
CA LYS A 96 -0.99 20.22 3.48
C LYS A 96 -0.31 19.57 4.68
N VAL A 97 0.25 20.37 5.59
CA VAL A 97 0.89 19.88 6.82
C VAL A 97 -0.11 19.09 7.67
N THR A 98 -1.32 19.61 7.86
CA THR A 98 -2.39 18.94 8.62
C THR A 98 -2.81 17.63 7.98
N THR A 99 -2.97 17.61 6.65
CA THR A 99 -3.33 16.40 5.90
C THR A 99 -2.24 15.33 6.03
N ALA A 100 -0.97 15.72 5.90
CA ALA A 100 0.15 14.80 6.05
C ALA A 100 0.30 14.30 7.51
N ALA A 101 0.10 15.16 8.50
CA ALA A 101 0.15 14.82 9.92
C ALA A 101 -0.95 13.81 10.33
N ASN A 102 -2.12 13.90 9.70
CA ASN A 102 -3.24 12.98 9.93
C ASN A 102 -2.91 11.51 9.62
N VAL A 103 -1.98 11.26 8.69
CA VAL A 103 -1.55 9.90 8.32
C VAL A 103 -0.16 9.54 8.86
N ALA A 104 0.56 10.49 9.46
CA ALA A 104 1.95 10.29 9.89
C ALA A 104 2.12 9.17 10.92
N GLY A 105 1.19 9.03 11.87
CA GLY A 105 1.23 7.92 12.84
C GLY A 105 1.17 6.54 12.17
N PHE A 106 0.27 6.38 11.20
CA PHE A 106 0.15 5.14 10.42
C PHE A 106 1.35 4.91 9.51
N TYR A 107 1.87 5.96 8.88
CA TYR A 107 3.06 5.92 8.05
C TYR A 107 4.29 5.43 8.84
N ILE A 108 4.55 6.03 10.01
CA ILE A 108 5.66 5.64 10.89
C ILE A 108 5.49 4.19 11.31
N LEU A 109 4.29 3.81 11.76
CA LEU A 109 4.00 2.44 12.18
C LEU A 109 4.22 1.42 11.05
N ASN A 110 3.78 1.75 9.83
CA ASN A 110 4.02 0.92 8.66
C ASN A 110 5.51 0.72 8.39
N ASN A 111 6.31 1.79 8.45
CA ASN A 111 7.75 1.67 8.23
C ASN A 111 8.43 0.80 9.27
N LEU A 112 7.99 0.87 10.53
CA LEU A 112 8.46 -0.02 11.60
C LEU A 112 8.04 -1.47 11.35
N PHE A 113 6.83 -1.72 10.85
CA PHE A 113 6.41 -3.06 10.45
C PHE A 113 7.20 -3.59 9.25
N VAL A 114 7.44 -2.78 8.22
CA VAL A 114 8.29 -3.16 7.08
C VAL A 114 9.72 -3.47 7.55
N LEU A 115 10.28 -2.67 8.46
CA LEU A 115 11.58 -2.94 9.05
C LEU A 115 11.59 -4.27 9.81
N ALA A 116 10.59 -4.50 10.67
CA ALA A 116 10.46 -5.75 11.42
C ALA A 116 10.31 -6.96 10.47
N PHE A 117 9.49 -6.82 9.43
CA PHE A 117 9.36 -7.83 8.36
C PHE A 117 10.71 -8.14 7.72
N ILE A 118 11.48 -7.12 7.29
CA ILE A 118 12.81 -7.33 6.69
C ILE A 118 13.72 -8.10 7.66
N LEU A 119 13.77 -7.69 8.92
CA LEU A 119 14.62 -8.31 9.94
C LEU A 119 14.26 -9.77 10.23
N LEU A 120 12.97 -10.10 10.22
CA LEU A 120 12.48 -11.47 10.42
C LEU A 120 12.67 -12.33 9.17
N TRP A 121 12.37 -11.76 8.00
CA TRP A 121 12.50 -12.40 6.69
C TRP A 121 13.94 -12.87 6.42
N VAL A 122 14.93 -12.00 6.63
CA VAL A 122 16.35 -12.32 6.40
C VAL A 122 16.87 -13.36 7.38
N ARG A 123 16.19 -13.57 8.51
CA ARG A 123 16.48 -14.58 9.54
C ARG A 123 15.64 -15.85 9.39
N SER A 124 14.89 -15.98 8.30
CA SER A 124 14.01 -17.13 8.03
C SER A 124 12.89 -17.32 9.09
N MET A 125 12.52 -16.24 9.80
CA MET A 125 11.45 -16.26 10.81
C MET A 125 10.09 -15.95 10.17
N PHE A 126 9.65 -16.79 9.22
CA PHE A 126 8.49 -16.51 8.36
C PHE A 126 7.15 -16.40 9.10
N TRP A 127 6.92 -17.23 10.12
CA TRP A 127 5.71 -17.11 10.95
C TRP A 127 5.68 -15.81 11.77
N GLY A 128 6.83 -15.37 12.26
CA GLY A 128 6.94 -14.08 12.93
C GLY A 128 6.69 -12.92 11.97
N ALA A 129 7.25 -13.00 10.76
CA ALA A 129 7.01 -12.02 9.70
C ALA A 129 5.53 -11.98 9.30
N GLU A 130 4.84 -13.12 9.28
CA GLU A 130 3.42 -13.20 8.93
C GLU A 130 2.53 -12.47 9.94
N ILE A 131 2.81 -12.63 11.23
CA ILE A 131 2.10 -11.90 12.30
C ILE A 131 2.28 -10.38 12.12
N ILE A 132 3.48 -9.94 11.74
CA ILE A 132 3.77 -8.53 11.45
C ILE A 132 3.00 -8.06 10.21
N ASP A 133 2.95 -8.85 9.13
CA ASP A 133 2.17 -8.53 7.93
C ASP A 133 0.67 -8.42 8.22
N ILE A 134 0.09 -9.32 9.02
CA ILE A 134 -1.32 -9.25 9.45
C ILE A 134 -1.58 -7.96 10.23
N ALA A 135 -0.74 -7.65 11.23
CA ALA A 135 -0.88 -6.44 12.02
C ALA A 135 -0.75 -5.18 11.15
N ASN A 136 0.18 -5.18 10.20
CA ASN A 136 0.35 -4.08 9.26
C ASN A 136 -0.85 -3.96 8.32
N LEU A 137 -1.43 -5.07 7.84
CA LEU A 137 -2.58 -5.05 6.94
C LEU A 137 -3.80 -4.43 7.62
N ILE A 138 -4.02 -4.75 8.90
CA ILE A 138 -5.08 -4.15 9.71
C ILE A 138 -4.83 -2.65 9.88
N SER A 139 -3.60 -2.25 10.25
CA SER A 139 -3.22 -0.84 10.38
C SER A 139 -3.44 -0.07 9.07
N GLN A 140 -3.00 -0.62 7.94
CA GLN A 140 -3.19 -0.05 6.62
C GLN A 140 -4.66 0.02 6.21
N GLY A 141 -5.44 -1.03 6.51
CA GLY A 141 -6.88 -1.02 6.30
C GLY A 141 -7.57 0.10 7.08
N ILE A 142 -7.18 0.34 8.33
CA ILE A 142 -7.74 1.43 9.14
C ILE A 142 -7.46 2.79 8.48
N VAL A 143 -6.21 3.10 8.12
CA VAL A 143 -5.89 4.39 7.50
C VAL A 143 -6.55 4.54 6.13
N TYR A 144 -6.57 3.47 5.33
CA TYR A 144 -7.21 3.43 4.01
C TYR A 144 -8.69 3.79 4.06
N TRP A 145 -9.43 3.23 5.02
CA TRP A 145 -10.87 3.48 5.15
C TRP A 145 -11.20 4.75 5.91
N LYS A 146 -10.33 5.19 6.83
CA LYS A 146 -10.54 6.38 7.66
C LYS A 146 -10.19 7.69 6.94
N HIS A 147 -9.17 7.68 6.09
CA HIS A 147 -8.67 8.87 5.41
C HIS A 147 -8.95 8.78 3.91
N GLN A 148 -10.16 9.20 3.53
CA GLN A 148 -10.69 8.93 2.19
C GLN A 148 -10.20 9.92 1.12
N ASP A 149 -10.14 11.21 1.41
CA ASP A 149 -9.90 12.24 0.38
C ASP A 149 -8.48 12.79 0.46
N LEU A 150 -7.50 11.90 0.42
CA LEU A 150 -6.09 12.29 0.45
C LEU A 150 -5.62 12.72 -0.95
N PRO A 151 -4.89 13.85 -1.07
CA PRO A 151 -4.15 14.20 -2.28
C PRO A 151 -3.23 13.06 -2.72
N LEU A 152 -3.02 12.89 -4.02
CA LEU A 152 -2.28 11.75 -4.57
C LEU A 152 -0.84 11.66 -4.03
N ASP A 153 -0.19 12.80 -3.80
CA ASP A 153 1.16 12.96 -3.24
C ASP A 153 1.25 12.61 -1.74
N ILE A 154 0.12 12.36 -1.08
CA ILE A 154 0.04 11.79 0.27
C ILE A 154 -0.51 10.37 0.22
N HIS A 155 -1.56 10.15 -0.57
CA HIS A 155 -2.29 8.89 -0.66
C HIS A 155 -1.42 7.75 -1.19
N LEU A 156 -0.76 7.95 -2.34
CA LEU A 156 0.10 6.93 -2.94
C LEU A 156 1.23 6.50 -1.99
N PRO A 157 2.09 7.42 -1.50
CA PRO A 157 3.23 7.05 -0.66
C PRO A 157 2.91 6.54 0.75
N ALA A 158 1.84 7.04 1.37
CA ALA A 158 1.56 6.77 2.77
C ALA A 158 0.44 5.75 3.01
N VAL A 159 -0.40 5.48 2.00
CA VAL A 159 -1.60 4.64 2.16
C VAL A 159 -1.69 3.60 1.06
N ALA A 160 -1.91 3.99 -0.20
CA ALA A 160 -2.21 3.05 -1.28
C ALA A 160 -1.04 2.10 -1.61
N GLY A 161 0.16 2.65 -1.81
CA GLY A 161 1.35 1.84 -2.08
C GLY A 161 1.69 0.89 -0.94
N PRO A 162 1.83 1.38 0.31
CA PRO A 162 2.06 0.52 1.47
C PRO A 162 1.00 -0.55 1.65
N TYR A 163 -0.28 -0.21 1.49
CA TYR A 163 -1.36 -1.19 1.62
C TYR A 163 -1.31 -2.30 0.57
N ALA A 164 -0.97 -1.95 -0.68
CA ALA A 164 -0.83 -2.91 -1.77
C ALA A 164 0.37 -3.85 -1.53
N TRP A 165 1.46 -3.30 -1.01
CA TRP A 165 2.63 -4.07 -0.60
C TRP A 165 2.28 -5.06 0.52
N THR A 166 1.65 -4.61 1.59
CA THR A 166 1.30 -5.46 2.74
C THR A 166 0.34 -6.58 2.36
N LEU A 167 -0.62 -6.33 1.46
CA LEU A 167 -1.46 -7.39 0.91
C LEU A 167 -0.62 -8.43 0.15
N SER A 168 0.33 -7.96 -0.66
CA SER A 168 1.19 -8.86 -1.44
C SER A 168 2.13 -9.68 -0.55
N THR A 169 2.71 -9.07 0.49
CA THR A 169 3.60 -9.78 1.42
C THR A 169 2.85 -10.79 2.26
N LEU A 170 1.63 -10.49 2.73
CA LEU A 170 0.82 -11.45 3.47
C LEU A 170 0.68 -12.78 2.72
N PHE A 171 0.26 -12.75 1.45
CA PHE A 171 0.13 -14.00 0.68
C PHE A 171 1.48 -14.62 0.33
N TRP A 172 2.50 -13.81 0.06
CA TRP A 172 3.83 -14.32 -0.31
C TRP A 172 4.54 -14.97 0.87
N ASN A 173 4.68 -14.26 1.99
CA ASN A 173 5.30 -14.75 3.20
C ASN A 173 4.47 -15.87 3.85
N GLY A 174 3.14 -15.77 3.86
CA GLY A 174 2.28 -16.83 4.36
C GLY A 174 2.48 -18.16 3.62
N ALA A 175 2.63 -18.10 2.28
CA ALA A 175 2.95 -19.29 1.49
C ALA A 175 4.34 -19.86 1.83
N VAL A 176 5.32 -19.01 2.12
CA VAL A 176 6.66 -19.44 2.57
C VAL A 176 6.60 -20.05 3.97
N ALA A 177 5.86 -19.45 4.90
CA ALA A 177 5.71 -19.91 6.28
C ALA A 177 5.03 -21.30 6.36
N VAL A 178 4.01 -21.55 5.54
CA VAL A 178 3.36 -22.87 5.43
C VAL A 178 4.30 -23.90 4.79
N GLY A 179 5.12 -23.48 3.83
CA GLY A 179 6.11 -24.31 3.15
C GLY A 179 5.54 -25.54 2.42
N GLY A 180 6.42 -26.35 1.83
CA GLY A 180 6.08 -27.63 1.17
C GLY A 180 5.29 -27.52 -0.14
N ASP A 181 5.32 -28.58 -0.94
CA ASP A 181 4.66 -28.64 -2.24
C ASP A 181 3.80 -29.90 -2.36
N ASN A 182 2.47 -29.73 -2.43
CA ASN A 182 1.54 -30.81 -2.69
C ASN A 182 0.29 -30.29 -3.40
N THR A 183 -0.50 -31.21 -3.99
CA THR A 183 -1.69 -30.87 -4.77
C THR A 183 -2.70 -30.02 -3.99
N ALA A 184 -2.94 -30.33 -2.72
CA ALA A 184 -3.88 -29.57 -1.89
C ALA A 184 -3.42 -28.11 -1.69
N LYS A 185 -2.14 -27.89 -1.40
CA LYS A 185 -1.55 -26.55 -1.25
C LYS A 185 -1.61 -25.75 -2.56
N ARG A 186 -1.41 -26.40 -3.71
CA ARG A 186 -1.58 -25.76 -5.03
C ARG A 186 -3.02 -25.33 -5.29
N VAL A 187 -4.00 -26.16 -4.92
CA VAL A 187 -5.43 -25.79 -5.00
C VAL A 187 -5.75 -24.61 -4.08
N VAL A 188 -5.28 -24.64 -2.84
CA VAL A 188 -5.46 -23.51 -1.91
C VAL A 188 -4.83 -22.23 -2.44
N ALA A 189 -3.62 -22.30 -3.00
CA ALA A 189 -2.97 -21.14 -3.61
C ALA A 189 -3.75 -20.56 -4.79
N ASN A 190 -4.31 -21.41 -5.65
CA ASN A 190 -5.18 -20.99 -6.75
C ASN A 190 -6.46 -20.32 -6.23
N ILE A 191 -7.02 -20.74 -5.09
CA ILE A 191 -8.18 -20.05 -4.47
C ILE A 191 -7.73 -18.69 -3.90
N PHE A 192 -6.60 -18.67 -3.21
CA PHE A 192 -6.11 -17.50 -2.50
C PHE A 192 -5.70 -16.35 -3.42
N ILE A 193 -5.22 -16.62 -4.64
CA ILE A 193 -4.96 -15.54 -5.61
C ILE A 193 -6.26 -14.84 -6.03
N TRP A 194 -7.39 -15.57 -6.11
CA TRP A 194 -8.70 -14.96 -6.34
C TRP A 194 -9.23 -14.22 -5.11
N VAL A 195 -8.90 -14.67 -3.89
CA VAL A 195 -9.18 -13.89 -2.68
C VAL A 195 -8.43 -12.55 -2.70
N MET A 196 -7.14 -12.55 -3.04
CA MET A 196 -6.36 -11.33 -3.24
C MET A 196 -7.00 -10.42 -4.30
N PHE A 197 -7.48 -11.01 -5.40
CA PHE A 197 -8.18 -10.25 -6.45
C PHE A 197 -9.48 -9.61 -5.95
N VAL A 198 -10.40 -10.39 -5.37
CA VAL A 198 -11.69 -9.88 -4.89
C VAL A 198 -11.48 -8.82 -3.81
N PHE A 199 -10.51 -9.04 -2.92
CA PHE A 199 -10.12 -8.05 -1.93
C PHE A 199 -9.64 -6.76 -2.60
N GLY A 200 -8.63 -6.83 -3.46
CA GLY A 200 -8.07 -5.65 -4.13
C GLY A 200 -9.10 -4.92 -5.00
N GLN A 201 -9.83 -5.65 -5.83
CA GLN A 201 -10.82 -5.11 -6.76
C GLN A 201 -11.99 -4.48 -6.01
N GLY A 202 -12.43 -5.08 -4.90
CA GLY A 202 -13.47 -4.52 -4.05
C GLY A 202 -13.09 -3.14 -3.50
N HIS A 203 -11.84 -2.95 -3.09
CA HIS A 203 -11.33 -1.65 -2.63
C HIS A 203 -11.25 -0.64 -3.78
N ILE A 204 -10.67 -1.04 -4.93
CA ILE A 204 -10.57 -0.19 -6.13
C ILE A 204 -11.95 0.28 -6.57
N ALA A 205 -12.90 -0.65 -6.74
CA ALA A 205 -14.25 -0.34 -7.22
C ALA A 205 -15.04 0.52 -6.23
N ARG A 206 -14.93 0.24 -4.93
CA ARG A 206 -15.68 0.98 -3.90
C ARG A 206 -15.15 2.40 -3.69
N ARG A 207 -13.84 2.62 -3.85
CA ARG A 207 -13.20 3.92 -3.62
C ARG A 207 -12.82 4.68 -4.88
N ALA A 208 -13.00 4.08 -6.06
CA ALA A 208 -12.46 4.59 -7.31
C ALA A 208 -10.96 4.94 -7.16
N ASP A 209 -10.21 4.04 -6.52
CA ASP A 209 -8.82 4.29 -6.14
C ASP A 209 -7.84 3.74 -7.18
N PHE A 210 -7.52 4.58 -8.16
CA PHE A 210 -6.58 4.22 -9.21
C PHE A 210 -5.14 4.02 -8.69
N ALA A 211 -4.74 4.73 -7.62
CA ALA A 211 -3.38 4.64 -7.08
C ALA A 211 -3.14 3.28 -6.41
N TYR A 212 -4.13 2.81 -5.65
CA TYR A 212 -4.11 1.46 -5.08
C TYR A 212 -4.12 0.40 -6.18
N GLY A 213 -4.98 0.55 -7.19
CA GLY A 213 -5.05 -0.43 -8.28
C GLY A 213 -3.80 -0.46 -9.17
N TYR A 214 -3.12 0.67 -9.42
CA TYR A 214 -1.83 0.67 -10.12
C TYR A 214 -0.73 -0.01 -9.28
N SER A 215 -0.76 0.19 -7.97
CA SER A 215 0.17 -0.46 -7.04
C SER A 215 -0.02 -1.99 -7.05
N LEU A 216 -1.28 -2.45 -6.94
CA LEU A 216 -1.62 -3.87 -7.03
C LEU A 216 -1.34 -4.46 -8.42
N SER A 217 -1.60 -3.70 -9.49
CA SER A 217 -1.28 -4.09 -10.86
C SER A 217 0.23 -4.36 -11.01
N LEU A 218 1.09 -3.49 -10.50
CA LEU A 218 2.54 -3.69 -10.63
C LEU A 218 3.04 -4.91 -9.83
N LEU A 219 2.49 -5.11 -8.62
CA LEU A 219 2.84 -6.26 -7.77
C LEU A 219 2.30 -7.59 -8.32
N THR A 220 1.10 -7.59 -8.90
CA THR A 220 0.53 -8.78 -9.56
C THR A 220 1.22 -9.09 -10.88
N LEU A 221 1.71 -8.08 -11.62
CA LEU A 221 2.62 -8.29 -12.75
C LEU A 221 3.93 -8.94 -12.28
N SER A 222 4.48 -8.48 -11.15
CA SER A 222 5.68 -9.09 -10.56
C SER A 222 5.47 -10.58 -10.24
N LEU A 223 4.33 -10.92 -9.65
CA LEU A 223 3.91 -12.30 -9.39
C LEU A 223 3.75 -13.08 -10.71
N ALA A 224 3.01 -12.53 -11.68
CA ALA A 224 2.74 -13.19 -12.96
C ALA A 224 4.04 -13.58 -13.70
N LEU A 225 4.98 -12.66 -13.80
CA LEU A 225 6.27 -12.89 -14.46
C LEU A 225 7.11 -13.95 -13.73
N LYS A 226 7.09 -13.96 -12.40
CA LYS A 226 7.81 -14.98 -11.63
C LYS A 226 7.17 -16.36 -11.75
N GLN A 227 5.83 -16.44 -11.71
CA GLN A 227 5.14 -17.71 -11.89
C GLN A 227 5.30 -18.25 -13.32
N PHE A 228 5.31 -17.36 -14.32
CA PHE A 228 5.60 -17.73 -15.70
C PHE A 228 7.02 -18.30 -15.88
N SER A 229 8.02 -17.77 -15.16
CA SER A 229 9.38 -18.31 -15.22
C SER A 229 9.57 -19.60 -14.42
N LEU A 230 8.85 -19.77 -13.30
CA LEU A 230 8.89 -21.00 -12.51
C LEU A 230 8.18 -22.16 -13.22
N LYS A 231 7.04 -21.94 -13.90
CA LYS A 231 6.19 -22.99 -14.54
C LYS A 231 5.76 -24.15 -13.62
N ILE A 232 6.01 -24.07 -12.31
CA ILE A 232 5.76 -25.16 -11.35
C ILE A 232 4.26 -25.39 -11.10
N ILE A 233 3.42 -24.35 -11.20
CA ILE A 233 1.98 -24.40 -10.89
C ILE A 233 1.17 -23.94 -12.11
N SER A 234 0.51 -24.92 -12.74
CA SER A 234 0.00 -24.82 -14.13
C SER A 234 -0.92 -23.62 -14.41
N LEU A 235 -1.73 -23.17 -13.43
CA LEU A 235 -2.72 -22.10 -13.64
C LEU A 235 -2.38 -20.75 -12.97
N GLN A 236 -1.44 -20.74 -12.01
CA GLN A 236 -1.19 -19.57 -11.17
C GLN A 236 -0.73 -18.35 -11.98
N TRP A 237 0.12 -18.56 -13.00
CA TRP A 237 0.59 -17.49 -13.88
C TRP A 237 -0.54 -16.89 -14.74
N ILE A 238 -1.48 -17.72 -15.24
CA ILE A 238 -2.63 -17.26 -16.03
C ILE A 238 -3.49 -16.36 -15.15
N PHE A 239 -3.84 -16.85 -13.96
CA PHE A 239 -4.65 -16.08 -13.00
C PHE A 239 -3.98 -14.76 -12.64
N ALA A 240 -2.67 -14.79 -12.39
CA ALA A 240 -1.91 -13.58 -12.09
C ALA A 240 -1.93 -12.55 -13.24
N PHE A 241 -1.78 -12.97 -14.50
CA PHE A 241 -1.88 -12.06 -15.64
C PHE A 241 -3.29 -11.49 -15.83
N VAL A 242 -4.33 -12.30 -15.64
CA VAL A 242 -5.71 -11.84 -15.69
C VAL A 242 -5.97 -10.79 -14.61
N ILE A 243 -5.57 -11.08 -13.37
CA ILE A 243 -5.73 -10.17 -12.23
C ILE A 243 -4.96 -8.86 -12.45
N PHE A 244 -3.70 -8.96 -12.92
CA PHE A 244 -2.92 -7.79 -13.34
C PHE A 244 -3.69 -6.95 -14.37
N GLY A 245 -4.20 -7.57 -15.44
CA GLY A 245 -4.93 -6.87 -16.48
C GLY A 245 -6.19 -6.19 -15.97
N VAL A 246 -6.94 -6.84 -15.07
CA VAL A 246 -8.15 -6.25 -14.48
C VAL A 246 -7.82 -5.08 -13.54
N PHE A 247 -6.80 -5.20 -12.70
CA PHE A 247 -6.35 -4.08 -11.86
C PHE A 247 -5.85 -2.90 -12.71
N PHE A 248 -5.05 -3.17 -13.73
CA PHE A 248 -4.55 -2.15 -14.64
C PHE A 248 -5.69 -1.42 -15.37
N THR A 249 -6.60 -2.16 -15.99
CA THR A 249 -7.71 -1.58 -16.76
C THR A 249 -8.72 -0.84 -15.87
N SER A 250 -9.00 -1.36 -14.66
CA SER A 250 -9.84 -0.69 -13.67
C SER A 250 -9.21 0.63 -13.23
N SER A 251 -7.91 0.63 -12.91
CA SER A 251 -7.17 1.85 -12.54
C SER A 251 -7.09 2.85 -13.68
N LEU A 252 -6.81 2.38 -14.90
CA LEU A 252 -6.75 3.22 -16.08
C LEU A 252 -8.10 3.91 -16.31
N SER A 253 -9.18 3.13 -16.36
CA SER A 253 -10.55 3.65 -16.52
C SER A 253 -10.89 4.69 -15.46
N THR A 254 -10.55 4.40 -14.20
CA THR A 254 -10.79 5.31 -13.08
C THR A 254 -9.97 6.59 -13.16
N SER A 255 -8.70 6.50 -13.51
CA SER A 255 -7.80 7.65 -13.65
C SER A 255 -8.21 8.55 -14.82
N VAL A 256 -8.63 7.95 -15.95
CA VAL A 256 -9.16 8.67 -17.11
C VAL A 256 -10.49 9.34 -16.76
N ALA A 257 -11.40 8.64 -16.09
CA ALA A 257 -12.67 9.23 -15.66
C ALA A 257 -12.44 10.44 -14.74
N LYS A 258 -11.52 10.33 -13.78
CA LYS A 258 -11.15 11.44 -12.88
C LYS A 258 -10.53 12.62 -13.63
N TYR A 259 -9.67 12.36 -14.61
CA TYR A 259 -9.10 13.40 -15.47
C TYR A 259 -10.17 14.18 -16.24
N HIS A 260 -11.27 13.52 -16.62
CA HIS A 260 -12.41 14.13 -17.32
C HIS A 260 -13.57 14.58 -16.39
N ASN A 261 -13.38 14.65 -15.07
CA ASN A 261 -14.43 14.98 -14.09
C ASN A 261 -15.70 14.10 -14.21
N ARG A 262 -15.50 12.81 -14.49
CA ARG A 262 -16.56 11.80 -14.56
C ARG A 262 -16.38 10.77 -13.44
N ASN A 263 -17.48 10.13 -13.04
CA ASN A 263 -17.45 9.04 -12.07
C ASN A 263 -16.98 7.72 -12.73
N PHE A 264 -16.84 6.65 -11.94
CA PHE A 264 -16.39 5.33 -12.40
C PHE A 264 -17.22 4.76 -13.57
N PHE A 265 -18.50 5.11 -13.66
CA PHE A 265 -19.40 4.71 -14.75
C PHE A 265 -19.45 5.74 -15.89
N PHE A 266 -18.44 6.61 -16.00
CA PHE A 266 -18.33 7.70 -16.99
C PHE A 266 -19.53 8.66 -17.03
N ARG A 267 -20.30 8.75 -15.94
CA ARG A 267 -21.33 9.79 -15.81
C ARG A 267 -20.65 11.07 -15.36
N SER A 268 -21.09 12.21 -15.92
CA SER A 268 -20.69 13.52 -15.42
C SER A 268 -20.93 13.57 -13.91
N VAL A 269 -19.89 13.88 -13.15
CA VAL A 269 -20.08 14.42 -11.81
C VAL A 269 -20.46 15.86 -12.10
N ALA A 270 -21.76 16.15 -12.13
CA ALA A 270 -22.19 17.53 -12.15
C ALA A 270 -21.48 18.21 -10.97
N GLU A 271 -20.78 19.31 -11.23
CA GLU A 271 -20.44 20.25 -10.16
C GLU A 271 -21.73 20.46 -9.34
N PRO A 272 -21.66 20.57 -8.00
CA PRO A 272 -22.81 21.08 -7.27
C PRO A 272 -23.06 22.47 -7.83
N ALA A 273 -23.96 22.55 -8.80
CA ALA A 273 -24.49 23.80 -9.30
C ALA A 273 -24.92 24.55 -8.04
N GLU A 274 -24.46 25.78 -7.95
CA GLU A 274 -24.92 26.84 -7.07
C GLU A 274 -26.47 26.83 -6.96
N SER A 275 -26.99 25.91 -6.16
CA SER A 275 -28.43 25.66 -6.00
C SER A 275 -28.85 25.82 -4.55
N THR A 276 -27.91 26.14 -3.65
CA THR A 276 -28.21 26.66 -2.32
C THR A 276 -28.37 28.18 -2.26
N ASP A 277 -28.29 28.89 -3.39
CA ASP A 277 -28.51 30.36 -3.44
C ASP A 277 -29.85 30.76 -4.08
N ARG A 278 -30.81 29.82 -4.18
CA ARG A 278 -32.22 30.13 -4.52
C ARG A 278 -33.12 30.32 -3.30
N GLU A 279 -32.65 29.99 -2.10
CA GLU A 279 -33.44 30.15 -0.85
C GLU A 279 -33.19 31.47 -0.12
N ARG A 280 -32.34 32.35 -0.67
CA ARG A 280 -32.05 33.69 -0.11
C ARG A 280 -32.30 34.83 -1.10
N GLN A 281 -33.39 34.77 -1.85
CA GLN A 281 -33.92 36.01 -2.42
C GLN A 281 -34.67 36.75 -1.32
N PRO A 282 -34.23 37.97 -0.91
CA PRO A 282 -35.08 38.81 -0.09
C PRO A 282 -36.34 39.11 -0.90
N LEU A 283 -37.51 38.81 -0.33
CA LEU A 283 -38.77 39.34 -0.83
C LEU A 283 -38.63 40.85 -0.79
N LEU A 284 -38.39 41.44 -1.96
CA LEU A 284 -38.54 42.88 -2.15
C LEU A 284 -40.01 43.17 -1.87
N SER A 285 -40.26 43.68 -0.67
CA SER A 285 -41.38 44.55 -0.40
C SER A 285 -41.13 45.83 -1.17
N GLU A 286 -42.00 46.18 -2.12
CA GLU A 286 -42.42 47.56 -2.35
C GLU A 286 -43.63 47.60 -3.32
N GLU A 287 -44.68 48.27 -2.82
CA GLU A 287 -46.01 48.63 -3.36
C GLU A 287 -47.15 47.60 -3.32
#